data_AF-C5ZX72-F1
#
_entry.id   AF-C5ZX72-F1
#
_cell.length_a   1.000
_cell.length_b   1.000
_cell.length_c   1.000
_cell.angle_alpha   90.00
_cell.angle_beta   90.00
_cell.angle_gamma   90.00
#
_symmetry.space_group_name_H-M   'P 1'
#
loop_
_entity.id
_entity.type
_entity.pdbx_description
1 polymer ?
#
loop_
_entity_poly.entity_id
_entity_poly.type
_entity_poly.pdbx_seq_one_letter_code
_entity_poly.pdbx_strand_id
1 'polypeptide(L)'
;MAKLDNASISRDLSRFISSLLDKIDLFYSKDYGDFRSSYAEVFALEKSGGRSISKLCSCMRISSQQEVDFLICILLDLAYFDKQMSDSENTLIESIIIGLGLNLIVFRELKIKYEQIYHFTSKEQNRQKQENDSKMTLKQAYEILKSREYDDFETIKKNYRKLAREYHYDNLYSKELPPELLKIAQEMMKKINLAYEIIKEARGV
;
A
#
# COMPACT_ATOMS: atom_id res chain seq x y z
N MET A 1 1.20 -3.14 17.54
CA MET A 1 2.11 -3.71 16.52
C MET A 1 3.43 -4.11 17.14
N ALA A 2 4.44 -3.24 17.32
CA ALA A 2 5.77 -3.66 17.84
C ALA A 2 5.82 -4.39 19.21
N LYS A 3 4.82 -4.22 20.09
CA LYS A 3 4.71 -4.95 21.36
C LYS A 3 3.99 -6.31 21.25
N LEU A 4 3.24 -6.55 20.17
CA LEU A 4 2.45 -7.78 20.00
C LEU A 4 3.35 -8.96 19.62
N ASP A 5 4.42 -8.73 18.86
CA ASP A 5 5.27 -9.80 18.34
C ASP A 5 6.58 -9.99 19.10
N ASN A 6 6.74 -9.36 20.28
CA ASN A 6 7.99 -9.43 21.07
C ASN A 6 9.25 -9.03 20.26
N ALA A 7 9.09 -8.30 19.16
CA ALA A 7 10.17 -7.90 18.27
C ALA A 7 10.94 -6.73 18.91
N SER A 8 12.26 -6.91 19.09
CA SER A 8 13.14 -5.78 19.36
C SER A 8 13.01 -4.77 18.22
N ILE A 9 13.02 -3.47 18.54
CA ILE A 9 12.94 -2.42 17.51
C ILE A 9 14.22 -2.52 16.67
N SER A 10 14.14 -3.21 15.54
CA SER A 10 15.23 -3.31 14.57
C SER A 10 15.55 -1.93 14.01
N ARG A 11 16.81 -1.70 13.65
CA ARG A 11 17.28 -0.43 13.06
C ARG A 11 16.49 -0.07 11.79
N ASP A 12 15.98 -1.08 11.09
CA ASP A 12 15.15 -0.92 9.90
C ASP A 12 13.73 -0.47 10.23
N LEU A 13 13.14 -1.00 11.32
CA LEU A 13 11.84 -0.56 11.81
C LEU A 13 11.89 0.92 12.25
N SER A 14 12.98 1.34 12.90
CA SER A 14 13.16 2.74 13.29
C SER A 14 13.21 3.68 12.08
N ARG A 15 13.93 3.31 11.01
CA ARG A 15 13.98 4.10 9.76
C ARG A 15 12.63 4.15 9.08
N PHE A 16 11.90 3.03 9.09
CA PHE A 16 10.57 2.94 8.52
C PHE A 16 9.55 3.79 9.28
N ILE A 17 9.57 3.77 10.62
CA ILE A 17 8.73 4.64 11.45
C ILE A 17 9.05 6.11 11.15
N SER A 18 10.33 6.51 11.04
CA SER A 18 10.68 7.86 10.63
C SER A 18 10.08 8.25 9.27
N SER A 19 10.14 7.34 8.29
CA SER A 19 9.53 7.56 6.97
C SER A 19 8.00 7.69 7.06
N LEU A 20 7.33 6.88 7.89
CA LEU A 20 5.88 7.01 8.11
C LEU A 20 5.51 8.37 8.72
N LEU A 21 6.29 8.83 9.70
CA LEU A 21 6.07 10.14 10.30
C LEU A 21 6.23 11.28 9.28
N ASP A 22 7.17 11.16 8.36
CA ASP A 22 7.35 12.13 7.27
C ASP A 22 6.15 12.14 6.31
N LYS A 23 5.53 10.98 6.06
CA LYS A 23 4.27 10.92 5.28
C LYS A 23 3.13 11.62 5.99
N ILE A 24 3.01 11.44 7.30
CA ILE A 24 1.98 12.09 8.12
C ILE A 24 2.19 13.60 8.13
N ASP A 25 3.43 14.05 8.36
CA ASP A 25 3.79 15.46 8.33
C ASP A 25 3.48 16.08 6.96
N LEU A 26 3.84 15.41 5.86
CA LEU A 26 3.51 15.88 4.50
C LEU A 26 1.99 16.02 4.29
N PHE A 27 1.21 15.04 4.72
CA PHE A 27 -0.25 15.02 4.56
C PHE A 27 -0.93 16.15 5.35
N TYR A 28 -0.50 16.37 6.60
CA TYR A 28 -1.10 17.37 7.49
C TYR A 28 -0.38 18.73 7.50
N SER A 29 0.72 18.89 6.74
CA SER A 29 1.58 20.08 6.74
C SER A 29 0.87 21.40 6.43
N LYS A 30 -0.26 21.35 5.71
CA LYS A 30 -1.08 22.52 5.40
C LYS A 30 -1.92 23.00 6.58
N ASP A 31 -2.28 22.08 7.48
CA ASP A 31 -3.22 22.30 8.58
C ASP A 31 -2.54 22.37 9.96
N TYR A 32 -1.38 21.73 10.12
CA TYR A 32 -0.65 21.65 11.38
C TYR A 32 0.85 21.87 11.15
N GLY A 33 1.41 22.91 11.75
CA GLY A 33 2.85 23.15 11.78
C GLY A 33 3.54 22.31 12.84
N ASP A 34 4.71 21.75 12.50
CA ASP A 34 5.61 21.03 13.41
C ASP A 34 5.02 19.76 14.08
N PHE A 35 4.40 18.91 13.25
CA PHE A 35 3.85 17.61 13.69
C PHE A 35 4.93 16.71 14.31
N ARG A 36 6.16 16.75 13.77
CA ARG A 36 7.29 15.94 14.25
C ARG A 36 7.66 16.23 15.70
N SER A 37 7.66 17.50 16.13
CA SER A 37 7.96 17.86 17.51
C SER A 37 6.86 17.38 18.47
N SER A 38 5.60 17.47 18.03
CA SER A 38 4.44 17.01 18.81
C SER A 38 4.41 15.49 19.01
N TYR A 39 4.94 14.71 18.05
CA TYR A 39 4.96 13.24 18.14
C TYR A 39 5.75 12.73 19.36
N ALA A 40 6.92 13.32 19.66
CA ALA A 40 7.74 12.86 20.77
C ALA A 40 7.01 12.98 22.11
N GLU A 41 6.25 14.07 22.28
CA GLU A 41 5.42 14.32 23.45
C GLU A 41 4.24 13.35 23.52
N VAL A 42 3.51 13.17 22.42
CA VAL A 42 2.39 12.22 22.33
C VAL A 42 2.87 10.79 22.61
N PHE A 43 4.01 10.38 22.05
CA PHE A 43 4.57 9.06 22.28
C PHE A 43 4.94 8.85 23.75
N ALA A 44 5.56 9.84 24.40
CA ALA A 44 5.90 9.77 25.82
C ALA A 44 4.63 9.69 26.71
N LEU A 45 3.59 10.45 26.36
CA LEU A 45 2.30 10.43 27.03
C LEU A 45 1.58 9.09 26.87
N GLU A 46 1.50 8.54 25.65
CA GLU A 46 0.83 7.25 25.43
C GLU A 46 1.60 6.07 26.00
N LYS A 47 2.93 6.13 26.01
CA LYS A 47 3.78 5.10 26.62
C LYS A 47 3.55 4.99 28.13
N SER A 48 3.19 6.08 28.80
CA SER A 48 2.95 6.16 30.25
C SER A 48 1.48 6.10 30.64
N GLY A 49 0.57 6.56 29.77
CA GLY A 49 -0.86 6.74 30.06
C GLY A 49 -1.74 5.51 29.89
N GLY A 50 -1.27 4.44 29.23
CA GLY A 50 -1.96 3.16 29.16
C GLY A 50 -3.37 3.21 28.54
N ARG A 51 -3.67 4.22 27.70
CA ARG A 51 -4.97 4.34 27.04
C ARG A 51 -5.20 3.13 26.14
N SER A 52 -6.37 2.51 26.28
CA SER A 52 -6.78 1.45 25.35
C SER A 52 -7.02 2.03 23.97
N ILE A 53 -6.79 1.23 22.93
CA ILE A 53 -7.05 1.61 21.53
C ILE A 53 -8.49 2.09 21.34
N SER A 54 -9.45 1.42 21.99
CA SER A 54 -10.85 1.84 22.00
C SER A 54 -11.06 3.28 22.46
N LYS A 55 -10.29 3.73 23.46
CA LYS A 55 -10.36 5.10 24.00
C LYS A 55 -9.71 6.10 23.04
N LEU A 56 -8.62 5.73 22.37
CA LEU A 56 -8.00 6.57 21.34
C LEU A 56 -8.93 6.75 20.13
N CYS A 57 -9.57 5.67 19.67
CA CYS A 57 -10.51 5.74 18.57
C CYS A 57 -11.70 6.67 18.89
N SER A 58 -12.20 6.64 20.13
CA SER A 58 -13.30 7.52 20.55
C SER A 58 -12.95 9.01 20.62
N CYS A 59 -11.65 9.35 20.66
CA CYS A 59 -11.17 10.73 20.71
C CYS A 59 -10.82 11.29 19.32
N MET A 60 -10.73 10.44 18.29
CA MET A 60 -10.38 10.86 16.94
C MET A 60 -11.64 11.23 16.16
N ARG A 61 -11.62 12.40 15.52
CA ARG A 61 -12.66 12.79 14.55
C ARG A 61 -12.03 12.78 13.17
N ILE A 62 -12.52 11.89 12.32
CA ILE A 62 -12.12 11.83 10.91
C ILE A 62 -13.10 12.69 10.13
N SER A 63 -12.56 13.69 9.42
CA SER A 63 -13.36 14.76 8.82
C SER A 63 -13.61 14.56 7.34
N SER A 64 -12.77 13.76 6.67
CA SER A 64 -12.82 13.53 5.22
C SER A 64 -12.59 12.07 4.84
N GLN A 65 -13.10 11.66 3.68
CA GLN A 65 -12.81 10.33 3.11
C GLN A 65 -11.31 10.17 2.79
N GLN A 66 -10.61 11.26 2.51
CA GLN A 66 -9.17 11.24 2.23
C GLN A 66 -8.35 10.87 3.47
N GLU A 67 -8.70 11.40 4.65
CA GLU A 67 -8.09 11.00 5.92
C GLU A 67 -8.34 9.52 6.24
N VAL A 68 -9.53 9.00 5.92
CA VAL A 68 -9.86 7.58 6.06
C VAL A 68 -8.92 6.72 5.24
N ASP A 69 -8.80 7.03 3.94
CA ASP A 69 -7.98 6.28 3.01
C ASP A 69 -6.51 6.34 3.41
N PHE A 70 -6.01 7.53 3.80
CA PHE A 70 -4.65 7.73 4.26
C PHE A 70 -4.33 6.95 5.54
N LEU A 71 -5.22 6.98 6.53
CA LEU A 71 -5.07 6.24 7.78
C LEU A 71 -5.02 4.73 7.53
N ILE A 72 -5.92 4.21 6.69
CA ILE A 72 -5.91 2.80 6.30
C ILE A 72 -4.58 2.43 5.63
N CYS A 73 -4.07 3.28 4.72
CA CYS A 73 -2.79 3.04 4.07
C CYS A 73 -1.62 2.99 5.08
N ILE A 74 -1.57 3.89 6.06
CA ILE A 74 -0.52 3.85 7.10
C ILE A 74 -0.61 2.60 7.97
N LEU A 75 -1.83 2.18 8.33
CA LEU A 75 -2.04 0.95 9.12
C LEU A 75 -1.59 -0.29 8.33
N LEU A 76 -1.86 -0.33 7.02
CA LEU A 76 -1.40 -1.39 6.14
C LEU A 76 0.12 -1.36 5.93
N ASP A 77 0.72 -0.19 5.73
CA ASP A 77 2.19 -0.05 5.65
C ASP A 77 2.85 -0.63 6.91
N LEU A 78 2.31 -0.32 8.09
CA LEU A 78 2.79 -0.87 9.37
C LEU A 78 2.67 -2.39 9.45
N ALA A 79 1.51 -2.94 9.08
CA ALA A 79 1.28 -4.38 9.13
C ALA A 79 2.08 -5.18 8.10
N TYR A 80 2.36 -4.61 6.92
CA TYR A 80 3.15 -5.26 5.87
C TYR A 80 4.64 -4.91 5.91
N PHE A 81 5.11 -4.25 6.97
CA PHE A 81 6.53 -3.90 7.13
C PHE A 81 7.43 -5.14 7.02
N ASP A 82 7.07 -6.23 7.72
CA ASP A 82 7.80 -7.50 7.68
C ASP A 82 7.34 -8.42 6.52
N LYS A 83 6.70 -7.85 5.50
CA LYS A 83 6.20 -8.51 4.27
C LYS A 83 5.09 -9.55 4.48
N GLN A 84 4.64 -9.78 5.70
CA GLN A 84 3.49 -10.62 6.03
C GLN A 84 2.76 -9.98 7.19
N MET A 85 1.43 -9.88 7.06
CA MET A 85 0.58 -9.48 8.17
C MET A 85 0.10 -10.73 8.90
N SER A 86 0.26 -10.76 10.22
CA SER A 86 -0.27 -11.81 11.07
C SER A 86 -1.79 -11.67 11.29
N ASP A 87 -2.44 -12.77 11.68
CA ASP A 87 -3.88 -12.74 12.03
C ASP A 87 -4.17 -11.82 13.23
N SER A 88 -3.23 -11.72 14.16
CA SER A 88 -3.30 -10.81 15.32
C SER A 88 -3.25 -9.34 14.89
N GLU A 89 -2.38 -8.98 13.95
CA GLU A 89 -2.31 -7.61 13.41
C GLU A 89 -3.55 -7.28 12.60
N ASN A 90 -4.05 -8.22 11.80
CA ASN A 90 -5.29 -8.04 11.05
C ASN A 90 -6.47 -7.79 11.98
N THR A 91 -6.64 -8.62 13.01
CA THR A 91 -7.71 -8.47 14.02
C THR A 91 -7.61 -7.12 14.72
N LEU A 92 -6.38 -6.69 15.04
CA LEU A 92 -6.15 -5.40 15.66
C LEU A 92 -6.55 -4.25 14.74
N ILE A 93 -6.15 -4.28 13.47
CA ILE A 93 -6.52 -3.24 12.50
C ILE A 93 -8.04 -3.23 12.29
N GLU A 94 -8.68 -4.38 12.12
CA GLU A 94 -10.15 -4.45 12.02
C GLU A 94 -10.82 -3.82 13.26
N SER A 95 -10.28 -4.03 14.46
CA SER A 95 -10.78 -3.40 15.68
C SER A 95 -10.59 -1.87 15.72
N ILE A 96 -9.48 -1.38 15.15
CA ILE A 96 -9.22 0.07 15.01
C ILE A 96 -10.21 0.68 14.01
N ILE A 97 -10.41 0.05 12.85
CA ILE A 97 -11.36 0.48 11.82
C ILE A 97 -12.77 0.56 12.40
N ILE A 98 -13.22 -0.48 13.11
CA ILE A 98 -14.54 -0.49 13.78
C ILE A 98 -14.60 0.59 14.87
N GLY A 99 -13.57 0.72 15.69
CA GLY A 99 -13.50 1.70 16.77
C GLY A 99 -13.58 3.15 16.29
N LEU A 100 -13.07 3.42 15.08
CA LEU A 100 -13.12 4.72 14.41
C LEU A 100 -14.44 4.95 13.64
N GLY A 101 -15.35 3.96 13.63
CA GLY A 101 -16.61 4.05 12.89
C GLY A 101 -16.44 3.95 11.36
N LEU A 102 -15.34 3.38 10.90
CA LEU A 102 -15.01 3.27 9.48
C LEU A 102 -15.63 2.02 8.84
N ASN A 103 -15.84 2.08 7.53
CA ASN A 103 -16.42 0.98 6.79
C ASN A 103 -15.39 -0.15 6.60
N LEU A 104 -15.66 -1.30 7.22
CA LEU A 104 -14.81 -2.48 7.14
C LEU A 104 -14.68 -3.05 5.71
N ILE A 105 -15.69 -2.86 4.85
CA ILE A 105 -15.65 -3.28 3.45
C ILE A 105 -14.58 -2.48 2.70
N VAL A 106 -14.53 -1.15 2.90
CA VAL A 106 -13.52 -0.27 2.30
C VAL A 106 -12.11 -0.69 2.72
N PHE A 107 -11.92 -0.98 4.01
CA PHE A 107 -10.64 -1.51 4.52
C PHE A 107 -10.25 -2.81 3.80
N ARG A 108 -11.16 -3.78 3.68
CA ARG A 108 -10.89 -5.07 3.03
C ARG A 108 -10.55 -4.92 1.55
N GLU A 109 -11.23 -4.04 0.84
CA GLU A 109 -10.91 -3.74 -0.57
C GLU A 109 -9.52 -3.14 -0.73
N LEU A 110 -9.13 -2.18 0.13
CA LEU A 110 -7.80 -1.60 0.12
C LEU A 110 -6.72 -2.61 0.51
N LYS A 111 -7.00 -3.46 1.51
CA LYS A 111 -6.13 -4.56 1.91
C LYS A 111 -5.85 -5.52 0.75
N ILE A 112 -6.87 -5.95 0.01
CA ILE A 112 -6.70 -6.84 -1.15
C ILE A 112 -5.79 -6.20 -2.21
N LYS A 113 -5.96 -4.90 -2.48
CA LYS A 113 -5.08 -4.18 -3.41
C LYS A 113 -3.63 -4.13 -2.91
N TYR A 114 -3.43 -3.89 -1.62
CA TYR A 114 -2.12 -3.91 -0.98
C TYR A 114 -1.45 -5.29 -1.06
N GLU A 115 -2.19 -6.35 -0.75
CA GLU A 115 -1.72 -7.74 -0.86
C GLU A 115 -1.30 -8.07 -2.29
N GLN A 116 -2.07 -7.66 -3.29
CA GLN A 116 -1.73 -7.87 -4.70
C GLN A 116 -0.39 -7.19 -5.06
N ILE A 117 -0.19 -5.96 -4.61
CA ILE A 117 1.05 -5.19 -4.84
C ILE A 117 2.26 -5.86 -4.17
N TYR A 118 2.14 -6.25 -2.90
CA TYR A 118 3.23 -6.84 -2.11
C TYR A 118 3.53 -8.31 -2.49
N HIS A 119 2.51 -9.11 -2.83
CA HIS A 119 2.73 -10.46 -3.36
C HIS A 119 3.33 -10.45 -4.76
N PHE A 120 3.04 -9.43 -5.57
CA PHE A 120 3.65 -9.28 -6.89
C PHE A 120 5.15 -8.95 -6.79
N THR A 121 5.56 -8.06 -5.88
CA THR A 121 6.99 -7.72 -5.67
C THR A 121 7.78 -8.84 -4.98
N SER A 122 7.15 -9.62 -4.08
CA SER A 122 7.81 -10.74 -3.38
C SER A 122 7.90 -12.04 -4.19
N LYS A 123 6.92 -12.35 -5.07
CA LYS A 123 7.02 -13.50 -5.98
C LYS A 123 8.11 -13.32 -7.05
N GLU A 124 8.46 -12.09 -7.40
CA GLU A 124 9.61 -11.82 -8.29
C GLU A 124 10.94 -12.16 -7.61
N GLN A 125 11.10 -11.87 -6.31
CA GLN A 125 12.36 -12.13 -5.60
C GLN A 125 12.62 -13.63 -5.35
N ASN A 126 11.59 -14.43 -5.10
CA ASN A 126 11.76 -15.87 -4.83
C ASN A 126 11.81 -16.75 -6.09
N ARG A 127 11.44 -16.24 -7.28
CA ARG A 127 11.72 -16.93 -8.56
C ARG A 127 13.04 -16.52 -9.22
N GLN A 128 13.67 -15.44 -8.76
CA GLN A 128 14.97 -14.97 -9.29
C GLN A 128 16.19 -15.80 -8.87
N LYS A 129 16.04 -16.91 -8.13
CA LYS A 129 17.19 -17.78 -7.78
C LYS A 129 17.41 -18.96 -8.74
N GLN A 130 16.53 -19.16 -9.72
CA GLN A 130 16.70 -20.10 -10.81
C GLN A 130 16.05 -19.53 -12.07
N GLU A 131 16.75 -18.61 -12.73
CA GLU A 131 16.85 -18.49 -14.19
C GLU A 131 17.43 -17.11 -14.53
N ASN A 132 18.63 -17.14 -15.11
CA ASN A 132 19.20 -16.00 -15.83
C ASN A 132 18.24 -15.62 -16.97
N ASP A 133 17.41 -14.59 -16.79
CA ASP A 133 17.34 -13.42 -17.69
C ASP A 133 16.32 -12.44 -17.10
N SER A 134 16.65 -11.15 -17.13
CA SER A 134 15.85 -10.05 -16.59
C SER A 134 14.65 -9.71 -17.48
N LYS A 135 13.87 -10.70 -17.92
CA LYS A 135 12.75 -10.53 -18.86
C LYS A 135 11.48 -11.17 -18.36
N MET A 136 10.44 -10.35 -18.27
CA MET A 136 9.08 -10.77 -17.97
C MET A 136 8.57 -11.76 -19.03
N THR A 137 7.98 -12.87 -18.59
CA THR A 137 7.46 -13.91 -19.50
C THR A 137 6.12 -13.49 -20.13
N LEU A 138 5.79 -14.04 -21.29
CA LEU A 138 4.51 -13.78 -21.97
C LEU A 138 3.29 -14.13 -21.09
N LYS A 139 3.36 -15.22 -20.34
CA LYS A 139 2.31 -15.60 -19.39
C LYS A 139 2.12 -14.54 -18.30
N GLN A 140 3.21 -14.04 -17.73
CA GLN A 140 3.15 -12.96 -16.74
C GLN A 140 2.58 -11.67 -17.33
N ALA A 141 2.89 -11.36 -18.60
CA ALA A 141 2.33 -10.21 -19.29
C ALA A 141 0.79 -10.29 -19.37
N TYR A 142 0.24 -11.47 -19.68
CA TYR A 142 -1.22 -11.67 -19.68
C TYR A 142 -1.83 -11.50 -18.29
N GLU A 143 -1.19 -12.05 -17.25
CA GLU A 143 -1.63 -11.88 -15.86
C GLU A 143 -1.66 -10.40 -15.44
N ILE A 144 -0.62 -9.62 -15.77
CA ILE A 144 -0.54 -8.18 -15.46
C ILE A 144 -1.66 -7.40 -16.14
N LEU A 145 -1.93 -7.70 -17.42
CA LEU A 145 -3.02 -7.06 -18.15
C LEU A 145 -4.40 -7.64 -17.80
N LYS A 146 -4.50 -8.53 -16.80
CA LYS A 146 -5.75 -9.22 -16.43
C LYS A 146 -6.46 -9.81 -17.65
N SER A 147 -5.67 -10.33 -18.58
CA SER A 147 -6.11 -10.87 -19.86
C SER A 147 -5.68 -12.32 -20.00
N ARG A 148 -6.22 -13.02 -20.98
CA ARG A 148 -5.93 -14.43 -21.27
C ARG A 148 -5.27 -14.56 -22.64
N GLU A 149 -4.52 -15.64 -22.83
CA GLU A 149 -3.80 -15.93 -24.08
C GLU A 149 -4.71 -15.98 -25.31
N TYR A 150 -5.99 -16.30 -25.12
CA TYR A 150 -7.01 -16.39 -26.18
C TYR A 150 -7.90 -15.15 -26.32
N ASP A 151 -7.72 -14.12 -25.49
CA ASP A 151 -8.48 -12.88 -25.63
C ASP A 151 -8.11 -12.20 -26.96
N ASP A 152 -9.03 -11.48 -27.60
CA ASP A 152 -8.70 -10.68 -28.78
C ASP A 152 -7.84 -9.46 -28.42
N PHE A 153 -7.17 -8.89 -29.42
CA PHE A 153 -6.28 -7.75 -29.18
C PHE A 153 -7.03 -6.50 -28.74
N GLU A 154 -8.30 -6.34 -29.11
CA GLU A 154 -9.14 -5.23 -28.65
C GLU A 154 -9.41 -5.30 -27.14
N THR A 155 -9.68 -6.50 -26.62
CA THR A 155 -9.88 -6.77 -25.20
C THR A 155 -8.62 -6.51 -24.41
N ILE A 156 -7.46 -6.95 -24.92
CA ILE A 156 -6.15 -6.69 -24.31
C ILE A 156 -5.88 -5.17 -24.27
N LYS A 157 -6.13 -4.46 -25.38
CA LYS A 157 -5.97 -3.00 -25.44
C LYS A 157 -6.94 -2.26 -24.52
N LYS A 158 -8.16 -2.75 -24.36
CA LYS A 158 -9.15 -2.22 -23.42
C LYS A 158 -8.69 -2.40 -21.98
N ASN A 159 -8.19 -3.58 -21.62
CA ASN A 159 -7.67 -3.87 -20.30
C ASN A 159 -6.41 -3.05 -19.99
N TYR A 160 -5.49 -2.92 -20.95
CA TYR A 160 -4.36 -2.00 -20.88
C TYR A 160 -4.81 -0.56 -20.60
N ARG A 161 -5.73 0.00 -21.39
CA ARG A 161 -6.23 1.38 -21.19
C ARG A 161 -6.94 1.57 -19.84
N LYS A 162 -7.56 0.52 -19.30
CA LYS A 162 -8.19 0.55 -17.98
C LYS A 162 -7.13 0.62 -16.89
N LEU A 163 -6.16 -0.30 -16.91
CA LEU A 163 -5.06 -0.37 -15.95
C LEU A 163 -4.16 0.87 -16.04
N ALA A 164 -3.83 1.33 -17.25
CA ALA A 164 -3.05 2.54 -17.47
C ALA A 164 -3.73 3.78 -16.87
N ARG A 165 -5.06 3.89 -16.96
CA ARG A 165 -5.81 4.98 -16.29
C ARG A 165 -5.86 4.80 -14.78
N GLU A 166 -6.00 3.57 -14.29
CA GLU A 166 -6.03 3.26 -12.86
C GLU A 166 -4.71 3.58 -12.17
N TYR A 167 -3.58 3.32 -12.84
CA TYR A 167 -2.23 3.55 -12.34
C TYR A 167 -1.54 4.81 -12.90
N HIS A 168 -2.27 5.67 -13.64
CA HIS A 168 -1.67 6.88 -14.19
C HIS A 168 -1.31 7.86 -13.07
N TYR A 169 -0.11 8.46 -13.18
CA TYR A 169 0.38 9.43 -12.19
C TYR A 169 -0.61 10.56 -11.98
N ASP A 170 -1.18 11.16 -13.03
CA ASP A 170 -2.18 12.25 -12.87
C ASP A 170 -3.46 11.82 -12.15
N ASN A 171 -3.92 10.58 -12.32
CA ASN A 171 -5.14 10.07 -11.64
C ASN A 171 -4.89 9.69 -10.19
N LEU A 172 -3.62 9.51 -9.80
CA LEU A 172 -3.20 9.12 -8.46
C LEU A 172 -2.65 10.31 -7.67
N TYR A 173 -1.99 11.24 -8.35
CA TYR A 173 -1.52 12.51 -7.80
C TYR A 173 -2.68 13.45 -7.49
N SER A 174 -3.73 13.45 -8.32
CA SER A 174 -5.01 14.14 -8.02
C SER A 174 -5.75 13.58 -6.80
N LYS A 175 -5.34 12.41 -6.29
CA LYS A 175 -5.83 11.82 -5.05
C LYS A 175 -4.90 12.05 -3.86
N GLU A 176 -3.87 12.91 -4.01
CA GLU A 176 -2.87 13.24 -2.98
C GLU A 176 -2.29 12.00 -2.28
N LEU A 177 -2.09 10.92 -3.05
CA LEU A 177 -1.62 9.64 -2.52
C LEU A 177 -0.19 9.74 -1.98
N PRO A 178 0.14 8.97 -0.91
CA PRO A 178 1.48 8.92 -0.35
C PRO A 178 2.59 8.71 -1.40
N PRO A 179 3.76 9.33 -1.24
CA PRO A 179 4.88 9.22 -2.18
C PRO A 179 5.33 7.79 -2.51
N GLU A 180 5.22 6.85 -1.57
CA GLU A 180 5.52 5.43 -1.80
C GLU A 180 4.47 4.74 -2.66
N LEU A 181 3.18 5.09 -2.52
CA LEU A 181 2.13 4.58 -3.40
C LEU A 181 2.25 5.18 -4.80
N LEU A 182 2.74 6.42 -4.92
CA LEU A 182 3.12 6.98 -6.22
C LEU A 182 4.28 6.22 -6.85
N LYS A 183 5.32 5.84 -6.08
CA LYS A 183 6.42 5.01 -6.59
C LYS A 183 5.95 3.63 -7.02
N ILE A 184 5.13 2.97 -6.20
CA ILE A 184 4.53 1.67 -6.51
C ILE A 184 3.66 1.77 -7.76
N ALA A 185 2.83 2.80 -7.87
CA ALA A 185 2.01 3.00 -9.05
C ALA A 185 2.84 3.29 -10.30
N GLN A 186 3.93 4.06 -10.17
CA GLN A 186 4.89 4.27 -11.26
C GLN A 186 5.55 2.96 -11.69
N GLU A 187 5.95 2.10 -10.75
CA GLU A 187 6.48 0.77 -11.04
C GLU A 187 5.45 -0.13 -11.71
N MET A 188 4.21 -0.13 -11.23
CA MET A 188 3.10 -0.86 -11.85
C MET A 188 2.80 -0.35 -13.26
N MET A 189 2.83 0.97 -13.47
CA MET A 189 2.64 1.57 -14.79
C MET A 189 3.74 1.13 -15.77
N LYS A 190 5.01 1.09 -15.32
CA LYS A 190 6.12 0.55 -16.11
C LYS A 190 5.89 -0.92 -16.48
N LYS A 191 5.42 -1.73 -15.53
CA LYS A 191 5.11 -3.16 -15.76
C LYS A 191 3.92 -3.36 -16.69
N ILE A 192 2.87 -2.55 -16.58
CA ILE A 192 1.70 -2.57 -17.48
C ILE A 192 2.13 -2.25 -18.91
N ASN A 193 2.98 -1.24 -19.10
CA ASN A 193 3.53 -0.91 -20.42
C ASN A 193 4.40 -2.05 -20.97
N LEU A 194 5.31 -2.60 -20.16
CA LEU A 194 6.15 -3.72 -20.57
C LEU A 194 5.32 -4.97 -20.96
N ALA A 195 4.27 -5.27 -20.21
CA ALA A 195 3.37 -6.40 -20.48
C ALA A 195 2.65 -6.23 -21.82
N TYR A 196 2.17 -5.02 -22.09
CA TYR A 196 1.52 -4.71 -23.35
C TYR A 196 2.46 -4.85 -24.55
N GLU A 197 3.70 -4.37 -24.44
CA GLU A 197 4.69 -4.52 -25.51
C GLU A 197 5.05 -5.99 -25.75
N ILE A 198 5.28 -6.79 -24.70
CA ILE A 198 5.58 -8.23 -24.84
C ILE A 198 4.44 -8.98 -25.56
N ILE A 199 3.18 -8.70 -25.21
CA ILE A 199 2.03 -9.33 -25.86
C ILE A 199 1.90 -8.89 -27.31
N LYS A 200 2.18 -7.61 -27.58
CA LYS A 200 2.13 -7.04 -28.92
C LYS A 200 3.19 -7.67 -29.82
N GLU A 201 4.44 -7.77 -29.34
CA GLU A 201 5.52 -8.46 -30.04
C GLU A 201 5.19 -9.93 -30.30
N ALA A 202 4.70 -10.66 -29.29
CA ALA A 202 4.35 -12.08 -29.42
C ALA A 202 3.20 -12.33 -30.41
N ARG A 203 2.30 -11.35 -30.59
CA ARG A 203 1.17 -11.43 -31.52
C ARG A 203 1.46 -10.79 -32.89
N GLY A 204 2.65 -10.20 -33.08
CA GLY A 204 3.05 -9.57 -34.33
C GLY A 204 2.21 -8.33 -34.71
N VAL A 205 1.72 -7.59 -33.72
CA VAL A 205 0.85 -6.40 -33.88
C VAL A 205 1.57 -5.11 -33.53
#